data_AF-W1YAY4-F1
#
_entry.id   AF-W1YAY4-F1
#
_cell.length_a   1.000
_cell.length_b   1.000
_cell.length_c   1.000
_cell.angle_alpha   90.00
_cell.angle_beta   90.00
_cell.angle_gamma   90.00
#
_symmetry.space_group_name_H-M   'P 1'
#
loop_
_entity.id
_entity.type
_entity.pdbx_description
1 polymer ?
#
loop_
_entity_poly.entity_id
_entity_poly.type
_entity_poly.pdbx_seq_one_letter_code
_entity_poly.pdbx_strand_id
1 'polypeptide(L)' 'LSGVIAEVLAARARMGGASDIPKSEALDLHDRVARCIAAGDAAGAEEAMRALVSEVRRVLLERGLRGYLEA' A
#
# COMPACT_ATOMS: atom_id res chain seq x y z
N LEU A 1 -4.80 -19.28 -1.85
CA LEU A 1 -4.23 -17.94 -2.06
C LEU A 1 -3.16 -18.08 -3.14
N SER A 2 -3.19 -17.30 -4.23
CA SER A 2 -2.19 -17.46 -5.30
C SER A 2 -0.77 -17.27 -4.75
N GLY A 3 0.22 -17.98 -5.31
CA GLY A 3 1.59 -18.03 -4.77
C GLY A 3 2.22 -16.66 -4.53
N VAL A 4 1.98 -15.72 -5.45
CA VAL A 4 2.46 -14.33 -5.35
C VAL A 4 1.88 -13.60 -4.12
N ILE A 5 0.59 -13.78 -3.83
CA ILE A 5 -0.04 -13.11 -2.69
C ILE A 5 0.52 -13.67 -1.37
N ALA A 6 0.75 -14.98 -1.29
CA ALA A 6 1.36 -15.60 -0.12
C ALA A 6 2.79 -15.07 0.13
N GLU A 7 3.56 -14.90 -0.94
CA GLU A 7 4.93 -14.37 -0.87
C GLU A 7 4.97 -12.91 -0.42
N VAL A 8 4.07 -12.06 -0.94
CA VAL A 8 3.93 -10.65 -0.55
C VAL A 8 3.56 -10.52 0.93
N LEU A 9 2.61 -11.33 1.41
CA LEU A 9 2.21 -11.31 2.82
C LEU A 9 3.35 -11.78 3.74
N ALA A 10 4.07 -12.83 3.34
CA ALA A 10 5.22 -13.32 4.10
C ALA A 10 6.37 -12.30 4.15
N ALA A 11 6.63 -11.59 3.05
CA ALA A 11 7.60 -10.49 3.01
C ALA A 11 7.21 -9.36 3.97
N ARG A 12 5.94 -8.94 3.95
CA ARG A 12 5.44 -7.89 4.85
C ARG A 12 5.54 -8.28 6.32
N ALA A 13 5.21 -9.52 6.66
CA ALA A 13 5.34 -10.03 8.02
C ALA A 13 6.79 -10.01 8.53
N ARG A 14 7.79 -10.21 7.66
CA ARG A 14 9.21 -10.13 8.01
C ARG A 14 9.72 -8.69 8.18
N MET A 15 9.14 -7.74 7.44
CA MET A 15 9.53 -6.32 7.47
C MET A 15 8.91 -5.51 8.63
N GLY A 16 7.98 -6.10 9.41
CA GLY A 16 7.23 -5.41 10.46
C GLY A 16 8.03 -5.09 11.72
N GLY A 17 8.83 -4.03 11.68
CA GLY A 17 9.38 -3.32 12.86
C GLY A 17 8.53 -2.11 13.27
N ALA A 18 8.81 -1.47 14.41
CA ALA A 18 8.00 -0.37 14.99
C ALA A 18 7.77 0.87 14.07
N SER A 19 8.43 0.95 12.91
CA SER A 19 8.27 1.98 11.86
C SER A 19 7.10 1.72 10.89
N ASP A 20 6.40 0.59 11.06
CA ASP A 20 5.49 0.00 10.08
C ASP A 20 4.00 0.39 10.29
N ILE A 21 3.74 1.42 11.10
CA ILE A 21 2.40 2.01 11.19
C ILE A 21 2.14 2.72 9.86
N PRO A 22 1.13 2.30 9.07
CA PRO A 22 0.81 2.95 7.82
C PRO A 22 0.52 4.44 8.10
N LYS A 23 1.08 5.33 7.27
CA LYS A 23 0.71 6.75 7.33
C LYS A 23 -0.81 6.87 7.26
N SER A 24 -1.40 7.81 8.02
CA SER A 24 -2.86 8.06 8.00
C SER A 24 -3.41 8.18 6.58
N GLU A 25 -2.68 8.89 5.72
CA GLU A 25 -3.00 9.06 4.29
C GLU A 25 -3.18 7.73 3.54
N ALA A 26 -2.35 6.71 3.83
CA ALA A 26 -2.49 5.40 3.20
C ALA A 26 -3.72 4.63 3.71
N LEU A 27 -4.06 4.77 4.99
CA LEU A 27 -5.28 4.17 5.56
C LEU A 27 -6.54 4.82 4.96
N ASP A 28 -6.55 6.14 4.83
CA ASP A 28 -7.66 6.89 4.24
C ASP A 28 -7.87 6.51 2.76
N LEU A 29 -6.78 6.32 2.01
CA LEU A 29 -6.85 5.86 0.62
C LEU A 29 -7.36 4.42 0.51
N HIS A 30 -6.96 3.53 1.43
CA HIS A 30 -7.50 2.16 1.48
C HIS A 30 -9.01 2.15 1.76
N ASP A 31 -9.48 2.96 2.71
CA ASP A 31 -10.91 3.07 3.00
C ASP A 31 -11.69 3.62 1.80
N ARG A 32 -11.14 4.65 1.11
CA ARG A 32 -11.75 5.20 -0.10
C ARG A 32 -11.89 4.16 -1.22
N VAL A 33 -10.86 3.35 -1.45
CA VAL A 33 -10.93 2.24 -2.43
C VAL A 33 -12.03 1.26 -2.06
N ALA A 34 -12.09 0.83 -0.79
CA ALA A 34 -13.10 -0.12 -0.33
C ALA A 34 -14.53 0.42 -0.50
N ARG A 35 -14.75 1.71 -0.20
CA ARG A 35 -16.05 2.37 -0.37
C ARG A 35 -16.47 2.46 -1.84
N CYS A 36 -15.56 2.85 -2.75
CA CYS A 36 -15.87 2.90 -4.19
C CYS A 36 -16.22 1.51 -4.74
N ILE A 37 -15.47 0.47 -4.34
CA ILE A 37 -15.76 -0.92 -4.73
C ILE A 37 -17.15 -1.34 -4.20
N ALA A 38 -17.46 -1.08 -2.94
CA ALA A 38 -18.75 -1.42 -2.35
C ALA A 38 -19.93 -0.68 -3.02
N ALA A 39 -19.69 0.54 -3.52
CA ALA A 39 -20.66 1.33 -4.26
C ALA A 39 -20.76 0.96 -5.76
N GLY A 40 -19.89 0.07 -6.28
CA GLY A 40 -19.81 -0.23 -7.71
C GLY A 40 -19.21 0.90 -8.56
N ASP A 41 -18.56 1.88 -7.92
CA ASP A 41 -17.89 3.00 -8.58
C ASP A 41 -16.48 2.59 -9.04
N ALA A 42 -16.40 2.05 -10.26
CA ALA A 42 -15.15 1.60 -10.84
C ALA A 42 -14.14 2.75 -11.07
N ALA A 43 -14.62 3.93 -11.47
CA ALA A 43 -13.76 5.07 -11.76
C ALA A 43 -13.13 5.63 -10.48
N GLY A 44 -13.93 5.81 -9.42
CA GLY A 44 -13.43 6.25 -8.12
C GLY A 44 -12.48 5.24 -7.48
N ALA A 45 -12.72 3.94 -7.67
CA ALA A 45 -11.81 2.90 -7.20
C ALA A 45 -10.44 2.96 -7.91
N GLU A 46 -10.43 3.16 -9.24
CA GLU A 46 -9.18 3.30 -9.99
C GLU A 46 -8.40 4.56 -9.57
N GLU A 47 -9.08 5.69 -9.45
CA GLU A 47 -8.47 6.96 -9.02
C GLU A 47 -7.83 6.81 -7.64
N ALA A 48 -8.56 6.24 -6.68
CA ALA A 48 -8.06 6.03 -5.32
C ALA A 48 -6.88 5.06 -5.28
N MET A 49 -6.90 3.99 -6.09
CA MET A 49 -5.76 3.07 -6.23
C MET A 49 -4.53 3.75 -6.83
N ARG A 50 -4.71 4.62 -7.83
CA ARG A 50 -3.61 5.38 -8.45
C ARG A 50 -2.98 6.35 -7.46
N ALA A 51 -3.78 7.01 -6.62
CA ALA A 51 -3.30 7.87 -5.55
C ALA A 51 -2.48 7.08 -4.52
N LEU A 52 -2.96 5.89 -4.12
CA LEU A 52 -2.26 5.01 -3.19
C LEU A 52 -0.88 4.59 -3.70
N VAL A 53 -0.78 4.14 -4.95
CA VAL A 53 0.50 3.74 -5.55
C VAL A 53 1.44 4.94 -5.69
N SER A 54 0.91 6.12 -6.00
CA SER A 54 1.69 7.36 -6.09
C SER A 54 2.30 7.73 -4.74
N GLU A 55 1.56 7.55 -3.64
CA GLU A 55 2.08 7.79 -2.30
C GLU A 55 3.18 6.80 -1.92
N VAL A 56 2.98 5.51 -2.19
CA VAL A 56 4.01 4.48 -1.96
C VAL A 56 5.29 4.83 -2.73
N ARG A 57 5.16 5.23 -4.01
CA ARG A 57 6.31 5.66 -4.81
C ARG A 57 7.02 6.84 -4.18
N ARG A 58 6.28 7.84 -3.68
CA ARG A 58 6.88 9.01 -3.00
C ARG A 58 7.66 8.58 -1.76
N VAL A 59 7.07 7.77 -0.89
CA VAL A 59 7.73 7.26 0.33
C VAL A 59 9.02 6.51 0.01
N LEU A 60 8.99 5.65 -1.00
CA LEU A 60 10.17 4.87 -1.42
C LEU A 60 11.29 5.75 -1.98
N LEU A 61 10.94 6.85 -2.67
CA LEU A 61 11.93 7.82 -3.14
C LEU A 61 12.50 8.67 -2.00
N GLU A 62 11.66 9.11 -1.05
CA GLU A 62 12.06 9.91 0.10
C GLU A 62 13.01 9.15 1.04
N ARG A 63 12.79 7.85 1.25
CA ARG A 63 13.62 7.00 2.14
C ARG A 63 14.82 6.34 1.43
N GLY A 64 14.89 6.44 0.10
CA GLY A 64 15.83 5.73 -0.74
C GLY A 64 15.46 4.24 -0.91
N LEU A 65 15.42 3.76 -2.15
CA LEU A 65 15.01 2.38 -2.48
C LEU A 65 15.83 1.29 -1.74
N ARG A 66 17.10 1.59 -1.39
CA ARG A 66 17.97 0.70 -0.60
C ARG A 66 17.58 0.58 0.86
N GLY A 67 17.05 1.65 1.46
CA GLY A 67 16.68 1.66 2.89
C GLY A 67 15.55 0.69 3.25
N TYR A 68 14.82 0.18 2.26
CA TYR A 68 13.78 -0.84 2.41
C TYR A 68 14.25 -2.27 2.03
N LEU A 69 15.39 -2.40 1.35
CA LEU A 69 15.95 -3.71 0.95
C LEU A 69 17.02 -4.23 1.92
N GLU A 70 17.62 -3.33 2.70
CA GLU A 70 18.69 -3.64 3.66
C GLU A 70 18.24 -3.61 5.15
N ALA A 71 16.98 -3.26 5.42
CA ALA A 71 16.38 -3.25 6.76
C ALA A 71 15.47 -4.47 6.96
#